data_AF-A0A7J9PXY8-F1
#
_entry.id   AF-A0A7J9PXY8-F1
#
_cell.length_a   1.000
_cell.length_b   1.000
_cell.length_c   1.000
_cell.angle_alpha   90.00
_cell.angle_beta   90.00
_cell.angle_gamma   90.00
#
_symmetry.space_group_name_H-M   'P 1'
#
loop_
_entity.id
_entity.type
_entity.pdbx_description
1 polymer ?
#
loop_
_entity_poly.entity_id
_entity_poly.type
_entity_poly.pdbx_seq_one_letter_code
_entity_poly.pdbx_strand_id
1 'polypeptide(L)'
;MELKVVSKDKNSIEIEMDKDETFINPLKEKLLLDNNVDIAICKTEHPLLDRPRIFVRVKKGKPADVLTKAVKDFENDIKSFNTSFEKAEK
;
A
#
# COMPACT_ATOMS: atom_id res chain seq x y z
N MET A 1 6.22 -11.34 -7.80
CA MET A 1 6.28 -10.23 -6.83
C MET A 1 6.94 -10.80 -5.60
N GLU A 2 8.08 -10.23 -5.24
CA GLU A 2 8.81 -10.57 -4.04
C GLU A 2 8.56 -9.50 -2.98
N LEU A 3 8.17 -9.94 -1.78
CA LEU A 3 7.95 -9.08 -0.63
C LEU A 3 8.93 -9.47 0.47
N LYS A 4 9.60 -8.48 1.06
CA LYS A 4 10.50 -8.68 2.19
C LYS A 4 10.10 -7.75 3.33
N VAL A 5 9.81 -8.30 4.49
CA VAL A 5 9.61 -7.52 5.72
C VAL A 5 10.97 -6.99 6.17
N VAL A 6 11.14 -5.68 6.19
CA VAL A 6 12.38 -5.00 6.59
C VAL A 6 12.39 -4.77 8.10
N SER A 7 11.28 -4.26 8.63
CA SER A 7 11.10 -4.02 10.06
C SER A 7 9.63 -4.25 10.46
N LYS A 8 9.43 -4.66 11.71
CA LYS A 8 8.09 -4.90 12.27
C LYS A 8 8.10 -4.68 13.76
N ASP A 9 7.26 -3.76 14.21
CA ASP A 9 7.01 -3.49 15.63
C ASP A 9 5.54 -3.76 15.98
N LYS A 10 5.14 -3.37 17.19
CA LYS A 10 3.77 -3.54 17.68
C LYS A 10 2.73 -2.85 16.80
N ASN A 11 3.03 -1.64 16.32
CA ASN A 11 2.11 -0.79 15.56
C ASN A 11 2.67 -0.30 14.22
N SER A 12 3.86 -0.74 13.80
CA SER A 12 4.46 -0.41 12.50
C SER A 12 4.95 -1.64 11.75
N ILE A 13 4.95 -1.54 10.43
CA ILE A 13 5.56 -2.51 9.52
C ILE A 13 6.20 -1.79 8.35
N GLU A 14 7.34 -2.30 7.90
CA GLU A 14 8.05 -1.85 6.71
C GLU A 14 8.27 -3.03 5.78
N ILE A 15 7.91 -2.85 4.51
CA ILE A 15 8.00 -3.89 3.49
C ILE A 15 8.72 -3.34 2.27
N GLU A 16 9.76 -4.04 1.85
CA GLU A 16 10.45 -3.83 0.57
C GLU A 16 9.79 -4.69 -0.50
N MET A 17 9.63 -4.13 -1.70
CA MET A 17 8.92 -4.77 -2.81
C MET A 17 9.70 -4.63 -4.11
N ASP A 18 9.62 -5.64 -4.99
CA ASP A 18 10.17 -5.62 -6.35
C ASP A 18 9.31 -4.82 -7.36
N LYS A 19 8.65 -3.77 -6.88
CA LYS A 19 7.74 -2.90 -7.64
C LYS A 19 8.19 -1.46 -7.56
N ASP A 20 7.81 -0.68 -8.57
CA ASP A 20 8.08 0.74 -8.63
C ASP A 20 7.00 1.55 -7.90
N GLU A 21 7.22 2.86 -7.84
CA GLU A 21 6.30 3.79 -7.19
C GLU A 21 4.91 3.83 -7.81
N THR A 22 4.76 3.39 -9.09
CA THR A 22 3.47 3.26 -9.78
C THR A 22 2.50 2.34 -9.03
N PHE A 23 3.03 1.26 -8.42
CA PHE A 23 2.22 0.36 -7.59
C PHE A 23 2.09 0.87 -6.15
N ILE A 24 3.17 1.42 -5.58
CA ILE A 24 3.24 1.78 -4.16
C ILE A 24 2.41 3.02 -3.84
N ASN A 25 2.45 4.03 -4.70
CA ASN A 25 1.78 5.30 -4.45
C ASN A 25 0.26 5.15 -4.32
N PRO A 26 -0.47 4.47 -5.24
CA PRO A 26 -1.90 4.24 -5.07
C PRO A 26 -2.26 3.50 -3.79
N LEU A 27 -1.48 2.47 -3.41
CA LEU A 27 -1.69 1.74 -2.16
C LEU A 27 -1.45 2.63 -0.93
N LYS A 28 -0.40 3.46 -0.96
CA LYS A 28 -0.10 4.46 0.07
C LYS A 28 -1.26 5.45 0.22
N GLU A 29 -1.78 6.00 -0.89
CA GLU A 29 -2.96 6.89 -0.84
C GLU A 29 -4.17 6.17 -0.25
N LYS A 30 -4.43 4.91 -0.64
CA LYS A 30 -5.53 4.12 -0.09
C LYS A 30 -5.40 3.91 1.42
N LEU A 31 -4.18 3.67 1.91
CA LEU A 31 -3.89 3.54 3.35
C LEU A 31 -4.16 4.85 4.10
N LEU A 32 -3.79 5.99 3.53
CA LEU A 32 -3.98 7.30 4.16
C LEU A 32 -5.46 7.69 4.33
N LEU A 33 -6.37 7.05 3.58
CA LEU A 33 -7.82 7.21 3.77
C LEU A 33 -8.36 6.48 5.01
N ASP A 34 -7.62 5.52 5.58
CA ASP A 34 -8.04 4.83 6.80
C ASP A 34 -7.69 5.68 8.04
N ASN A 35 -8.70 6.13 8.78
CA ASN A 35 -8.53 6.95 9.98
C ASN A 35 -7.67 6.30 11.08
N ASN A 36 -7.50 4.97 11.06
CA ASN A 36 -6.64 4.23 11.97
C ASN A 36 -5.17 4.24 11.54
N VAL A 37 -4.85 4.67 10.31
CA VAL A 37 -3.47 4.89 9.87
C VAL A 37 -2.98 6.22 10.41
N ASP A 38 -1.78 6.20 10.96
CA ASP A 38 -1.07 7.37 11.49
C ASP A 38 -0.02 7.86 10.49
N ILE A 39 0.72 6.94 9.88
CA ILE A 39 1.71 7.21 8.84
C ILE A 39 1.60 6.13 7.77
N ALA A 40 1.58 6.54 6.50
CA ALA A 40 1.90 5.68 5.37
C ALA A 40 2.78 6.46 4.39
N ILE A 41 4.00 5.97 4.15
CA ILE A 41 4.98 6.62 3.26
C ILE A 41 5.68 5.58 2.37
N CYS A 42 6.07 6.02 1.18
CA CYS A 42 7.06 5.34 0.36
C CYS A 42 8.45 5.87 0.75
N LYS A 43 9.40 4.97 1.02
CA LYS A 43 10.79 5.28 1.33
C LYS A 43 11.69 4.67 0.28
N THR A 44 12.52 5.52 -0.32
CA THR A 44 13.59 5.13 -1.24
C THR A 44 14.78 6.02 -0.89
N GLU A 45 15.88 5.45 -0.36
CA GLU A 45 17.03 6.27 0.03
C GLU A 45 17.77 6.77 -1.21
N HIS A 46 18.09 5.85 -2.14
CA HIS A 46 18.67 6.16 -3.44
C HIS A 46 17.72 5.75 -4.59
N PRO A 47 17.14 6.72 -5.35
CA PRO A 47 16.06 6.47 -6.31
C PRO A 47 16.33 5.41 -7.38
N LEU A 48 17.59 5.26 -7.79
CA LEU A 48 17.98 4.33 -8.88
C LEU A 48 18.54 2.99 -8.40
N LEU A 49 18.97 2.90 -7.13
CA LEU A 49 19.72 1.75 -6.63
C LEU A 49 18.92 0.94 -5.62
N ASP A 50 18.02 1.59 -4.89
CA ASP A 50 17.22 0.94 -3.86
C ASP A 50 15.87 0.50 -4.41
N ARG A 51 15.42 -0.63 -3.88
CA ARG A 51 14.02 -1.03 -4.02
C ARG A 51 13.18 -0.15 -3.10
N PRO A 52 12.05 0.38 -3.57
CA PRO A 52 11.20 1.22 -2.74
C PRO A 52 10.56 0.38 -1.63
N ARG A 53 10.39 1.02 -0.47
CA ARG A 53 9.83 0.42 0.73
C ARG A 53 8.57 1.15 1.13
N ILE A 54 7.53 0.41 1.51
CA ILE A 54 6.36 1.02 2.14
C ILE A 54 6.47 0.89 3.65
N PHE A 55 6.37 2.01 4.36
CA PHE A 55 6.30 2.04 5.81
C PHE A 55 4.90 2.45 6.24
N VAL A 56 4.29 1.66 7.12
CA VAL A 56 2.95 1.92 7.66
C VAL A 56 3.00 1.87 9.18
N ARG A 57 2.42 2.89 9.83
CA ARG A 57 2.16 2.93 11.27
C ARG A 57 0.68 3.16 11.53
N VAL A 58 0.12 2.40 12.46
CA VAL A 58 -1.29 2.47 12.84
C VAL A 58 -1.46 2.98 14.27
N LYS A 59 -2.59 3.64 14.54
CA LYS A 59 -2.96 4.14 15.87
C LYS A 59 -3.32 2.97 16.80
N LYS A 60 -4.06 1.98 16.29
CA LYS A 60 -4.52 0.80 17.03
C LYS A 60 -4.50 -0.46 16.17
N GLY A 61 -4.35 -1.62 16.80
CA GLY A 61 -4.39 -2.92 16.13
C GLY A 61 -3.08 -3.32 15.43
N LYS A 62 -3.14 -4.32 14.54
CA LYS A 62 -1.97 -4.84 13.82
C LYS A 62 -1.83 -4.13 12.47
N PRO A 63 -0.65 -3.58 12.15
CA PRO A 63 -0.43 -2.88 10.87
C PRO A 63 -0.58 -3.79 9.65
N ALA A 64 -0.25 -5.08 9.78
CA ALA A 64 -0.40 -6.07 8.71
C ALA A 64 -1.87 -6.30 8.30
N ASP A 65 -2.80 -6.24 9.25
CA ASP A 65 -4.24 -6.40 8.99
C ASP A 65 -4.78 -5.19 8.24
N VAL A 66 -4.35 -3.98 8.64
CA VAL A 66 -4.70 -2.73 7.95
C VAL A 66 -4.15 -2.70 6.53
N LEU A 67 -2.90 -3.13 6.33
CA LEU A 67 -2.30 -3.24 5.00
C LEU A 67 -3.08 -4.22 4.10
N THR A 68 -3.42 -5.39 4.64
CA THR A 68 -4.19 -6.41 3.92
C THR A 68 -5.57 -5.89 3.52
N LYS A 69 -6.24 -5.17 4.43
CA LYS A 69 -7.52 -4.51 4.14
C LYS A 69 -7.37 -3.48 3.01
N ALA A 70 -6.38 -2.60 3.08
CA ALA A 70 -6.16 -1.58 2.06
C ALA A 70 -5.91 -2.18 0.67
N VAL A 71 -5.15 -3.29 0.58
CA VAL A 71 -4.94 -4.00 -0.70
C VAL A 71 -6.24 -4.56 -1.25
N LYS A 72 -7.08 -5.17 -0.41
CA LYS A 72 -8.40 -5.69 -0.84
C LYS A 72 -9.33 -4.58 -1.30
N ASP A 73 -9.36 -3.47 -0.57
CA ASP A 73 -10.19 -2.32 -0.95
C ASP A 73 -9.70 -1.71 -2.27
N PHE A 74 -8.38 -1.65 -2.50
CA PHE A 74 -7.80 -1.21 -3.75
C PHE A 74 -8.13 -2.14 -4.92
N GLU A 75 -8.08 -3.46 -4.72
CA GLU A 75 -8.51 -4.45 -5.72
C GLU A 75 -9.98 -4.26 -6.11
N ASN A 76 -10.85 -3.96 -5.14
CA ASN A 76 -12.26 -3.69 -5.39
C ASN A 76 -12.48 -2.38 -6.17
N ASP A 77 -11.72 -1.33 -5.87
CA ASP A 77 -11.77 -0.07 -6.62
C ASP A 77 -11.46 -0.31 -8.11
N ILE A 78 -10.40 -1.09 -8.40
CA ILE A 78 -10.00 -1.41 -9.79
C ILE A 78 -11.10 -2.22 -10.50
N LYS A 79 -11.68 -3.23 -9.84
CA LYS A 79 -12.79 -4.02 -10.41
C LYS A 79 -14.02 -3.16 -10.71
N SER A 80 -14.36 -2.25 -9.79
CA SER A 80 -15.47 -1.30 -9.95
C SER A 80 -15.24 -0.34 -11.11
N PHE A 81 -14.00 0.17 -11.24
CA PHE A 81 -13.59 1.01 -12.35
C PHE A 81 -13.75 0.27 -13.69
N ASN A 82 -13.18 -0.93 -13.84
CA ASN A 82 -13.28 -1.71 -15.07
C ASN A 82 -14.74 -1.99 -15.46
N THR A 83 -15.57 -2.38 -14.49
CA THR A 83 -17.00 -2.62 -14.72
C THR A 83 -17.73 -1.37 -15.23
N SER A 84 -17.38 -0.20 -14.67
CA SER A 84 -17.99 1.08 -15.06
C SER A 84 -17.49 1.53 -16.44
N PHE A 85 -16.22 1.29 -16.73
CA PHE A 85 -15.59 1.61 -18.00
C PHE A 85 -16.18 0.79 -19.15
N GLU A 86 -16.28 -0.54 -19.00
CA GLU A 86 -16.88 -1.44 -20.01
C GLU A 86 -18.35 -1.12 -20.31
N LYS A 87 -19.09 -0.56 -19.35
CA LYS A 87 -20.47 -0.11 -19.56
C LYS A 87 -20.55 1.21 -20.33
N ALA A 88 -19.55 2.07 -20.19
CA ALA A 88 -19.50 3.37 -20.87
C ALA A 88 -18.94 3.27 -22.30
N GLU A 89 -18.13 2.25 -22.58
CA GLU A 89 -17.60 1.96 -23.92
C GLU A 89 -18.67 1.37 -24.87
N LYS A 90 -19.67 0.67 -24.31
CA LYS A 90 -20.80 0.09 -25.04
C LYS A 90 -21.88 1.13 -25.37
#